data_AF-A0A3N5SDP2-F1
#
_entry.id   AF-A0A3N5SDP2-F1
#
_cell.length_a   1.000
_cell.length_b   1.000
_cell.length_c   1.000
_cell.angle_alpha   90.00
_cell.angle_beta   90.00
_cell.angle_gamma   90.00
#
_symmetry.space_group_name_H-M   'P 1'
#
loop_
_entity.id
_entity.type
_entity.pdbx_description
1 polymer ?
#
loop_
_entity_poly.entity_id
_entity_poly.type
_entity_poly.pdbx_seq_one_letter_code
_entity_poly.pdbx_strand_id
1 'polypeptide(L)'
;RYAALAREKAETADPERREELRKIAEICEWVPANAPRTFWEALQYYWFIHLGVTQELNTWDAFCPGRLDQHLYPFYQRGIKDGSLTRDQAVELLQCFWIKFNNQPAPPKVGVTAAESGTYTDFAQINTGGLKEEGSDGVNEVTYILLDVIEEMRLLQPSASIQVSKKNPDEFIKRAARIIRTGFGQPSVFNADLIVQELVRMGKSVTDARNGGSSGCVEVGAFGKEAYILTGYLNTVKILEITLNDGVDPRTGKQIGLQTGDPRSFKNFEDFFAAFERQLRHFIEIKIRGNQVIERLYAAYMPAPFLSLLIDDCIRKGKDYHNGGARYDSSYIQVVGLGTLTDAVTSIKFHIFDKKDLQMGELLDALETNFVSLERLRQLLLNRTPRYGNDDDYADHLMVRLSDVFMNLIDGRPNTRGGSYRVNFLPTTCHIYFGSVTGATPDGRIAWQPVSEGVSPVQGADHCGPTAVIKSVAKMDQVRTGGTLLNQKFIPQLLKDDEGLVRLVQLIRSYFTLDGHHIQFNVVDAQVLREAQLHPEQYRSLIVRVAGYSDYFCDLSKALQDEIIARTEHKAFS
;
A
#
# COMPACT_ATOMS: atom_id res chain seq x y z
N ARG A 1 -32.01 19.24 -4.27
CA ARG A 1 -32.38 18.50 -3.03
C ARG A 1 -31.66 19.04 -1.80
N TYR A 2 -30.33 18.95 -1.72
CA TYR A 2 -29.58 19.44 -0.55
C TYR A 2 -29.75 20.94 -0.27
N ALA A 3 -29.74 21.80 -1.30
CA ALA A 3 -29.98 23.23 -1.11
C ALA A 3 -31.34 23.55 -0.46
N ALA A 4 -32.41 22.90 -0.94
CA ALA A 4 -33.75 23.06 -0.37
C ALA A 4 -33.79 22.63 1.11
N LEU A 5 -33.18 21.48 1.44
CA LEU A 5 -33.10 20.99 2.81
C LEU A 5 -32.29 21.94 3.73
N ALA A 6 -31.21 22.52 3.21
CA ALA A 6 -30.41 23.48 3.96
C ALA A 6 -31.20 24.78 4.22
N ARG A 7 -31.96 25.28 3.24
CA ARG A 7 -32.88 26.43 3.41
C ARG A 7 -33.95 26.15 4.45
N GLU A 8 -34.60 24.98 4.39
CA GLU A 8 -35.60 24.54 5.37
C GLU A 8 -35.01 24.51 6.79
N LYS A 9 -33.85 23.89 6.97
CA LYS A 9 -33.19 23.83 8.28
C LYS A 9 -32.75 25.20 8.80
N ALA A 10 -32.49 26.16 7.92
CA ALA A 10 -32.09 27.51 8.31
C ALA A 10 -33.24 28.29 8.97
N GLU A 11 -34.50 27.96 8.67
CA GLU A 11 -35.68 28.64 9.22
C GLU A 11 -35.78 28.51 10.74
N THR A 12 -35.36 27.36 11.29
CA THR A 12 -35.43 27.06 12.73
C THR A 12 -34.08 27.11 13.45
N ALA A 13 -32.99 27.42 12.75
CA ALA A 13 -31.64 27.47 13.32
C ALA A 13 -31.39 28.77 14.09
N ASP A 14 -30.44 28.75 15.02
CA ASP A 14 -29.88 29.95 15.65
C ASP A 14 -29.20 30.86 14.60
N PRO A 15 -28.92 32.15 14.92
CA PRO A 15 -28.46 33.12 13.93
C PRO A 15 -27.18 32.72 13.19
N GLU A 16 -26.18 32.18 13.90
CA GLU A 16 -24.90 31.80 13.29
C GLU A 16 -25.07 30.58 12.38
N ARG A 17 -25.71 29.52 12.89
CA ARG A 17 -25.97 28.30 12.12
C ARG A 17 -26.90 28.55 10.93
N ARG A 18 -27.82 29.51 11.03
CA ARG A 18 -28.69 29.92 9.94
C ARG A 18 -27.89 30.48 8.76
N GLU A 19 -26.89 31.31 9.02
CA GLU A 19 -26.04 31.85 7.95
C GLU A 19 -25.18 30.77 7.30
N GLU A 20 -24.63 29.84 8.08
CA GLU A 20 -23.93 28.67 7.54
C GLU A 20 -24.83 27.82 6.65
N LEU A 21 -26.07 27.54 7.09
CA LEU A 21 -27.04 26.75 6.31
C LEU A 21 -27.47 27.47 5.03
N ARG A 22 -27.62 28.79 5.08
CA ARG A 22 -27.85 29.61 3.88
C ARG A 22 -26.66 29.53 2.92
N LYS A 23 -25.44 29.56 3.46
CA LYS A 23 -24.23 29.42 2.63
C LYS A 23 -24.12 28.03 2.01
N ILE A 24 -24.42 26.97 2.77
CA ILE A 24 -24.50 25.60 2.25
C ILE A 24 -25.53 25.51 1.13
N ALA A 25 -26.71 26.15 1.29
CA ALA A 25 -27.73 26.15 0.25
C ALA A 25 -27.25 26.82 -1.05
N GLU A 26 -26.62 27.99 -0.95
CA GLU A 26 -26.03 28.70 -2.09
C GLU A 26 -24.99 27.84 -2.82
N ILE A 27 -24.09 27.20 -2.07
CA ILE A 27 -23.07 26.29 -2.62
C ILE A 27 -23.74 25.12 -3.36
N CYS A 28 -24.73 24.47 -2.73
CA CYS A 28 -25.44 23.31 -3.31
C CYS A 28 -26.33 23.67 -4.51
N GLU A 29 -26.69 24.93 -4.69
CA GLU A 29 -27.37 25.42 -5.90
C GLU A 29 -26.41 25.56 -7.07
N TRP A 30 -25.13 25.81 -6.80
CA TRP A 30 -24.10 25.97 -7.81
C TRP A 30 -23.40 24.66 -8.18
N VAL A 31 -22.84 23.94 -7.20
CA VAL A 31 -22.09 22.69 -7.41
C VAL A 31 -22.93 21.45 -7.10
N PRO A 32 -22.76 20.33 -7.86
CA PRO A 32 -21.76 20.11 -8.91
C PRO A 32 -22.27 20.42 -10.32
N ALA A 33 -23.41 21.11 -10.47
CA ALA A 33 -23.95 21.46 -11.79
C ALA A 33 -23.03 22.41 -12.58
N ASN A 34 -22.25 23.22 -11.88
CA ASN A 34 -21.28 24.16 -12.43
C ASN A 34 -19.89 23.94 -11.81
N ALA A 35 -18.85 24.44 -12.48
CA ALA A 35 -17.48 24.42 -11.95
C ALA A 35 -17.39 25.26 -10.66
N PRO A 36 -16.65 24.79 -9.62
CA PRO A 36 -16.52 25.52 -8.36
C PRO A 36 -15.82 26.87 -8.56
N ARG A 37 -16.18 27.86 -7.75
CA ARG A 37 -15.64 29.24 -7.77
C ARG A 37 -14.91 29.61 -6.49
N THR A 38 -15.12 28.88 -5.41
CA THR A 38 -14.50 29.14 -4.11
C THR A 38 -13.86 27.88 -3.54
N PHE A 39 -13.03 28.04 -2.51
CA PHE A 39 -12.40 26.91 -1.81
C PHE A 39 -13.45 25.95 -1.23
N TRP A 40 -14.51 26.50 -0.62
CA TRP A 40 -15.61 25.71 -0.08
C TRP A 40 -16.41 25.01 -1.18
N GLU A 41 -16.71 25.70 -2.30
CA GLU A 41 -17.36 25.07 -3.44
C GLU A 41 -16.53 23.92 -4.03
N ALA A 42 -15.20 24.04 -4.08
CA ALA A 42 -14.33 22.98 -4.60
C ALA A 42 -14.38 21.72 -3.73
N LEU A 43 -14.33 21.86 -2.40
CA LEU A 43 -14.48 20.76 -1.46
C LEU A 43 -15.87 20.10 -1.57
N GLN A 44 -16.92 20.91 -1.62
CA GLN A 44 -18.29 20.40 -1.74
C GLN A 44 -18.56 19.74 -3.10
N TYR A 45 -17.98 20.28 -4.19
CA TYR A 45 -18.02 19.69 -5.52
C TYR A 45 -17.42 18.29 -5.46
N TYR A 46 -16.17 18.17 -4.99
CA TYR A 46 -15.53 16.85 -4.87
C TYR A 46 -16.35 15.91 -3.99
N TRP A 47 -16.85 16.37 -2.84
CA TRP A 47 -17.59 15.49 -1.93
C TRP A 47 -18.88 14.93 -2.56
N PHE A 48 -19.60 15.73 -3.35
CA PHE A 48 -20.75 15.22 -4.10
C PHE A 48 -20.36 14.22 -5.17
N ILE A 49 -19.24 14.44 -5.86
CA ILE A 49 -18.72 13.50 -6.85
C ILE A 49 -18.28 12.19 -6.18
N HIS A 50 -17.56 12.26 -5.05
CA HIS A 50 -17.15 11.10 -4.26
C HIS A 50 -18.36 10.23 -3.89
N LEU A 51 -19.41 10.84 -3.33
CA LEU A 51 -20.65 10.12 -3.00
C LEU A 51 -21.35 9.53 -4.23
N GLY A 52 -21.33 10.22 -5.38
CA GLY A 52 -21.90 9.70 -6.61
C GLY A 52 -21.19 8.45 -7.12
N VAL A 53 -19.85 8.45 -7.10
CA VAL A 53 -19.04 7.30 -7.51
C VAL A 53 -19.23 6.11 -6.57
N THR A 54 -19.14 6.32 -5.25
CA THR A 54 -19.22 5.23 -4.26
C THR A 54 -20.63 4.69 -4.05
N GLN A 55 -21.67 5.42 -4.52
CA GLN A 55 -23.05 4.93 -4.54
C GLN A 55 -23.44 4.30 -5.89
N GLU A 56 -22.76 4.65 -6.99
CA GLU A 56 -22.96 3.99 -8.28
C GLU A 56 -22.57 2.51 -8.19
N LEU A 57 -21.39 2.23 -7.64
CA LEU A 57 -20.89 0.89 -7.38
C LEU A 57 -20.12 0.87 -6.05
N ASN A 58 -20.04 -0.30 -5.43
CA ASN A 58 -19.11 -0.56 -4.33
C ASN A 58 -17.69 -0.73 -4.89
N THR A 59 -17.03 0.39 -5.22
CA THR A 59 -15.67 0.42 -5.77
C THR A 59 -14.63 0.14 -4.70
N TRP A 60 -13.52 -0.49 -5.08
CA TRP A 60 -12.33 -0.54 -4.22
C TRP A 60 -11.78 0.87 -3.98
N ASP A 61 -11.25 1.08 -2.77
CA ASP A 61 -10.57 2.31 -2.33
C ASP A 61 -11.43 3.58 -2.40
N ALA A 62 -12.74 3.41 -2.26
CA ALA A 62 -13.75 4.46 -2.37
C ALA A 62 -13.53 5.34 -3.62
N PHE A 63 -13.20 6.60 -3.39
CA PHE A 63 -12.75 7.56 -4.38
C PHE A 63 -11.83 8.58 -3.70
N CYS A 64 -10.79 9.06 -4.38
CA CYS A 64 -9.81 9.99 -3.79
C CYS A 64 -9.64 11.26 -4.63
N PRO A 65 -9.35 12.42 -4.02
CA PRO A 65 -9.09 13.66 -4.75
C PRO A 65 -7.67 13.72 -5.33
N GLY A 66 -6.86 12.67 -5.12
CA GLY A 66 -5.46 12.64 -5.55
C GLY A 66 -4.65 13.76 -4.90
N ARG A 67 -4.21 14.72 -5.72
CA ARG A 67 -3.31 15.81 -5.35
C ARG A 67 -4.06 17.04 -4.85
N LEU A 68 -4.73 16.87 -3.72
CA LEU A 68 -5.71 17.82 -3.19
C LEU A 68 -5.11 19.23 -3.00
N ASP A 69 -3.87 19.33 -2.53
CA ASP A 69 -3.19 20.62 -2.35
C ASP A 69 -3.05 21.39 -3.67
N GLN A 70 -2.67 20.72 -4.75
CA GLN A 70 -2.54 21.33 -6.07
C GLN A 70 -3.90 21.79 -6.60
N HIS A 71 -4.95 20.99 -6.43
CA HIS A 71 -6.30 21.32 -6.91
C HIS A 71 -6.93 22.49 -6.14
N LEU A 72 -6.68 22.59 -4.83
CA LEU A 72 -7.24 23.65 -3.99
C LEU A 72 -6.43 24.94 -4.00
N TYR A 73 -5.13 24.88 -4.29
CA TYR A 73 -4.24 26.05 -4.19
C TYR A 73 -4.72 27.28 -4.99
N PRO A 74 -5.21 27.17 -6.24
CA PRO A 74 -5.74 28.32 -6.97
C PRO A 74 -6.95 28.99 -6.29
N PHE A 75 -7.82 28.18 -5.64
CA PHE A 75 -8.97 28.67 -4.90
C PHE A 75 -8.55 29.36 -3.60
N TYR A 76 -7.57 28.78 -2.91
CA TYR A 76 -6.99 29.33 -1.70
C TYR A 76 -6.33 30.69 -1.97
N GLN A 77 -5.44 30.76 -2.97
CA GLN A 77 -4.75 32.02 -3.32
C GLN A 77 -5.73 33.13 -3.70
N ARG A 78 -6.78 32.81 -4.47
CA ARG A 78 -7.82 33.78 -4.83
C ARG A 78 -8.55 34.28 -3.59
N GLY A 79 -9.05 33.38 -2.75
CA GLY A 79 -9.82 33.73 -1.55
C GLY A 79 -9.02 34.53 -0.52
N ILE A 80 -7.73 34.25 -0.37
CA ILE A 80 -6.84 35.05 0.50
C ILE A 80 -6.65 36.46 -0.09
N LYS A 81 -6.50 36.57 -1.42
CA LYS A 81 -6.24 37.85 -2.10
C LYS A 81 -7.45 38.78 -2.10
N ASP A 82 -8.65 38.25 -2.29
CA ASP A 82 -9.90 39.03 -2.33
C ASP A 82 -10.60 39.13 -0.96
N GLY A 83 -10.09 38.43 0.06
CA GLY A 83 -10.62 38.44 1.42
C GLY A 83 -11.84 37.54 1.62
N SER A 84 -12.22 36.72 0.63
CA SER A 84 -13.36 35.79 0.75
C SER A 84 -13.03 34.53 1.56
N LEU A 85 -11.77 34.32 1.92
CA LEU A 85 -11.28 33.16 2.68
C LEU A 85 -10.15 33.61 3.61
N THR A 86 -10.18 33.17 4.87
CA THR A 86 -9.02 33.25 5.78
C THR A 86 -8.33 31.89 5.89
N ARG A 87 -7.08 31.88 6.39
CA ARG A 87 -6.37 30.63 6.66
C ARG A 87 -7.15 29.74 7.64
N ASP A 88 -7.72 30.32 8.69
CA ASP A 88 -8.47 29.58 9.71
C ASP A 88 -9.74 28.96 9.14
N GLN A 89 -10.47 29.68 8.27
CA GLN A 89 -11.60 29.12 7.54
C GLN A 89 -11.19 27.96 6.62
N ALA A 90 -10.03 28.06 5.96
CA ALA A 90 -9.53 26.97 5.13
C ALA A 90 -9.19 25.72 5.97
N VAL A 91 -8.59 25.91 7.15
CA VAL A 91 -8.31 24.83 8.12
C VAL A 91 -9.62 24.17 8.56
N GLU A 92 -10.60 24.95 9.03
CA GLU A 92 -11.88 24.46 9.51
C GLU A 92 -12.65 23.66 8.44
N LEU A 93 -12.70 24.18 7.21
CA LEU A 93 -13.35 23.49 6.09
C LEU A 93 -12.66 22.16 5.77
N LEU A 94 -11.34 22.09 5.85
CA LEU A 94 -10.58 20.86 5.65
C LEU A 94 -10.76 19.87 6.80
N GLN A 95 -10.85 20.34 8.05
CA GLN A 95 -11.19 19.49 9.20
C GLN A 95 -12.59 18.87 9.03
N CYS A 96 -13.58 19.67 8.63
CA CYS A 96 -14.91 19.19 8.28
C CYS A 96 -14.85 18.14 7.17
N PHE A 97 -14.03 18.38 6.14
CA PHE A 97 -13.84 17.47 5.02
C PHE A 97 -13.19 16.13 5.45
N TRP A 98 -12.24 16.16 6.37
CA TRP A 98 -11.66 14.96 7.00
C TRP A 98 -12.73 14.14 7.74
N ILE A 99 -13.60 14.80 8.52
CA ILE A 99 -14.72 14.15 9.20
C ILE A 99 -15.66 13.48 8.18
N LYS A 100 -15.85 14.09 7.00
CA LYS A 100 -16.70 13.49 5.95
C LYS A 100 -16.18 12.13 5.49
N PHE A 101 -14.88 11.99 5.22
CA PHE A 101 -14.28 10.69 4.88
C PHE A 101 -14.40 9.69 6.03
N ASN A 102 -14.09 10.09 7.27
CA ASN A 102 -14.15 9.18 8.41
C ASN A 102 -15.56 8.68 8.74
N ASN A 103 -16.60 9.37 8.26
CA ASN A 103 -17.99 8.92 8.36
C ASN A 103 -18.38 7.86 7.31
N GLN A 104 -17.50 7.49 6.37
CA GLN A 104 -17.77 6.50 5.32
C GLN A 104 -16.90 5.26 5.54
N PRO A 105 -17.43 4.20 6.17
CA PRO A 105 -16.72 2.94 6.23
C PRO A 105 -16.77 2.24 4.86
N ALA A 106 -15.76 1.41 4.58
CA ALA A 106 -15.85 0.42 3.52
C ALA A 106 -17.11 -0.44 3.74
N PRO A 107 -17.92 -0.71 2.70
CA PRO A 107 -19.08 -1.58 2.84
C PRO A 107 -18.71 -2.97 3.39
N PRO A 108 -19.62 -3.66 4.10
CA PRO A 108 -19.30 -4.89 4.82
C PRO A 108 -18.69 -5.98 3.92
N LYS A 109 -17.54 -6.51 4.33
CA LYS A 109 -16.80 -7.58 3.65
C LYS A 109 -17.03 -8.91 4.39
N VAL A 110 -17.05 -10.03 3.67
CA VAL A 110 -17.13 -11.40 4.24
C VAL A 110 -16.18 -12.37 3.54
N GLY A 111 -15.89 -13.51 4.15
CA GLY A 111 -15.07 -14.56 3.56
C GLY A 111 -13.64 -14.11 3.24
N VAL A 112 -13.13 -14.44 2.06
CA VAL A 112 -11.76 -14.10 1.63
C VAL A 112 -11.56 -12.59 1.55
N THR A 113 -12.56 -11.83 1.11
CA THR A 113 -12.49 -10.36 1.05
C THR A 113 -12.25 -9.74 2.42
N ALA A 114 -12.87 -10.27 3.48
CA ALA A 114 -12.63 -9.81 4.84
C ALA A 114 -11.26 -10.25 5.37
N ALA A 115 -10.74 -11.39 4.92
CA ALA A 115 -9.41 -11.88 5.32
C ALA A 115 -8.27 -11.06 4.67
N GLU A 116 -8.45 -10.60 3.43
CA GLU A 116 -7.46 -9.80 2.70
C GLU A 116 -7.53 -8.29 3.01
N SER A 117 -8.71 -7.80 3.43
CA SER A 117 -8.96 -6.38 3.78
C SER A 117 -9.86 -6.27 5.03
N GLY A 118 -9.34 -6.73 6.16
CA GLY A 118 -10.05 -6.76 7.45
C GLY A 118 -10.06 -5.41 8.16
N THR A 119 -10.69 -4.39 7.57
CA THR A 119 -10.75 -3.02 8.12
C THR A 119 -12.02 -2.30 7.68
N TYR A 120 -12.46 -1.32 8.48
CA TYR A 120 -13.50 -0.36 8.13
C TYR A 120 -13.01 0.77 7.23
N THR A 121 -11.69 0.99 7.15
CA THR A 121 -11.14 2.01 6.26
C THR A 121 -11.33 1.62 4.80
N ASP A 122 -11.61 2.60 3.95
CA ASP A 122 -11.86 2.40 2.52
C ASP A 122 -10.80 3.08 1.66
N PHE A 123 -9.57 3.18 2.20
CA PHE A 123 -8.35 3.50 1.46
C PHE A 123 -8.36 4.77 0.58
N ALA A 124 -9.22 5.75 0.89
CA ALA A 124 -9.22 7.04 0.20
C ALA A 124 -7.92 7.82 0.52
N GLN A 125 -6.93 7.73 -0.37
CA GLN A 125 -5.61 8.32 -0.16
C GLN A 125 -5.48 9.74 -0.73
N ILE A 126 -5.00 10.69 0.09
CA ILE A 126 -4.72 12.06 -0.32
C ILE A 126 -3.21 12.27 -0.40
N ASN A 127 -2.76 12.71 -1.56
CA ASN A 127 -1.35 13.00 -1.84
C ASN A 127 -1.09 14.50 -1.70
N THR A 128 -0.04 14.86 -0.97
CA THR A 128 0.38 16.26 -0.76
C THR A 128 1.86 16.45 -1.06
N GLY A 129 2.29 17.65 -1.44
CA GLY A 129 3.67 17.94 -1.86
C GLY A 129 3.93 17.51 -3.30
N GLY A 130 5.04 16.84 -3.58
CA GLY A 130 5.40 16.31 -4.89
C GLY A 130 5.83 17.39 -5.90
N LEU A 131 5.55 17.15 -7.19
CA LEU A 131 5.96 18.01 -8.30
C LEU A 131 4.78 18.77 -8.91
N LYS A 132 4.97 19.95 -9.50
CA LYS A 132 3.95 20.53 -10.39
C LYS A 132 3.95 19.83 -11.75
N GLU A 133 2.97 20.14 -12.59
CA GLU A 133 2.85 19.60 -13.96
C GLU A 133 4.11 19.86 -14.81
N GLU A 134 4.67 21.08 -14.71
CA GLU A 134 5.93 21.47 -15.34
C GLU A 134 7.16 20.80 -14.71
N GLY A 135 6.99 20.15 -13.57
CA GLY A 135 8.00 19.38 -12.87
C GLY A 135 8.80 20.16 -11.83
N SER A 136 8.42 21.39 -11.46
CA SER A 136 9.03 22.10 -10.32
C SER A 136 8.46 21.62 -8.98
N ASP A 137 8.97 22.15 -7.87
CA ASP A 137 8.42 21.90 -6.52
C ASP A 137 6.92 22.23 -6.44
N GLY A 138 6.12 21.27 -5.96
CA GLY A 138 4.67 21.38 -5.75
C GLY A 138 4.25 21.80 -4.34
N VAL A 139 5.17 21.85 -3.37
CA VAL A 139 4.85 22.26 -2.00
C VAL A 139 4.34 23.70 -1.97
N ASN A 140 3.23 23.94 -1.27
CA ASN A 140 2.60 25.24 -1.15
C ASN A 140 1.90 25.41 0.22
N GLU A 141 1.26 26.55 0.46
CA GLU A 141 0.61 26.83 1.76
C GLU A 141 -0.51 25.83 2.10
N VAL A 142 -1.28 25.36 1.11
CA VAL A 142 -2.32 24.33 1.33
C VAL A 142 -1.69 23.00 1.73
N THR A 143 -0.49 22.68 1.23
CA THR A 143 0.27 21.51 1.69
C THR A 143 0.50 21.56 3.20
N TYR A 144 0.93 22.71 3.74
CA TYR A 144 1.17 22.87 5.18
C TYR A 144 -0.13 22.88 6.00
N ILE A 145 -1.19 23.51 5.49
CA ILE A 145 -2.52 23.47 6.13
C ILE A 145 -3.01 22.01 6.23
N LEU A 146 -2.86 21.19 5.19
CA LEU A 146 -3.25 19.79 5.24
C LEU A 146 -2.44 19.00 6.28
N LEU A 147 -1.14 19.27 6.42
CA LEU A 147 -0.31 18.67 7.48
C LEU A 147 -0.79 19.08 8.89
N ASP A 148 -1.22 20.33 9.07
CA ASP A 148 -1.84 20.78 10.33
C ASP A 148 -3.15 20.03 10.61
N VAL A 149 -4.01 19.87 9.60
CA VAL A 149 -5.28 19.12 9.71
C VAL A 149 -5.03 17.65 10.05
N ILE A 150 -4.03 17.01 9.43
CA ILE A 150 -3.67 15.61 9.70
C ILE A 150 -3.23 15.43 11.16
N GLU A 151 -2.38 16.33 11.67
CA GLU A 151 -1.87 16.27 13.04
C GLU A 151 -2.96 16.52 14.10
N GLU A 152 -3.87 17.45 13.81
CA GLU A 152 -4.97 17.83 14.71
C GLU A 152 -6.06 16.74 14.75
N MET A 153 -6.53 16.30 13.57
CA MET A 153 -7.70 15.43 13.47
C MET A 153 -7.40 13.99 13.88
N ARG A 154 -6.21 13.47 13.57
CA ARG A 154 -5.77 12.08 13.88
C ARG A 154 -6.83 11.00 13.58
N LEU A 155 -7.58 11.19 12.50
CA LEU A 155 -8.58 10.25 12.02
C LEU A 155 -7.93 9.19 11.14
N LEU A 156 -8.54 8.00 11.10
CA LEU A 156 -8.07 6.92 10.21
C LEU A 156 -8.28 7.25 8.74
N GLN A 157 -9.32 8.03 8.43
CA GLN A 157 -9.67 8.43 7.07
C GLN A 157 -9.80 9.94 6.91
N PRO A 158 -9.43 10.49 5.74
CA PRO A 158 -8.75 9.82 4.63
C PRO A 158 -7.32 9.39 5.01
N SER A 159 -6.75 8.46 4.24
CA SER A 159 -5.33 8.09 4.40
C SER A 159 -4.46 9.23 3.86
N ALA A 160 -3.64 9.85 4.70
CA ALA A 160 -2.77 10.93 4.27
C ALA A 160 -1.39 10.44 3.82
N SER A 161 -0.91 10.98 2.71
CA SER A 161 0.45 10.77 2.22
C SER A 161 1.13 12.07 1.78
N ILE A 162 2.46 12.04 1.82
CA ILE A 162 3.31 13.02 1.18
C ILE A 162 4.06 12.40 0.00
N GLN A 163 4.14 13.14 -1.10
CA GLN A 163 5.05 12.86 -2.21
C GLN A 163 6.30 13.71 -2.05
N VAL A 164 7.47 13.09 -2.13
CA VAL A 164 8.78 13.72 -1.98
C VAL A 164 9.58 13.53 -3.25
N SER A 165 9.99 14.64 -3.85
CA SER A 165 11.00 14.73 -4.91
C SER A 165 12.29 15.29 -4.33
N LYS A 166 13.41 15.03 -5.01
CA LYS A 166 14.69 15.76 -4.83
C LYS A 166 14.55 17.29 -4.91
N LYS A 167 13.46 17.81 -5.47
CA LYS A 167 13.18 19.25 -5.59
C LYS A 167 12.45 19.86 -4.39
N ASN A 168 11.80 19.06 -3.55
CA ASN A 168 11.05 19.59 -2.40
C ASN A 168 12.02 20.03 -1.29
N PRO A 169 11.66 21.01 -0.45
CA PRO A 169 12.49 21.44 0.67
C PRO A 169 12.50 20.41 1.80
N ASP A 170 13.63 20.27 2.49
CA ASP A 170 13.75 19.36 3.64
C ASP A 170 12.82 19.74 4.80
N GLU A 171 12.48 21.03 4.95
CA GLU A 171 11.52 21.48 5.96
C GLU A 171 10.11 20.90 5.77
N PHE A 172 9.70 20.60 4.54
CA PHE A 172 8.44 19.90 4.27
C PHE A 172 8.48 18.47 4.82
N ILE A 173 9.58 17.74 4.57
CA ILE A 173 9.78 16.37 5.07
C ILE A 173 9.90 16.39 6.59
N LYS A 174 10.61 17.38 7.15
CA LYS A 174 10.74 17.56 8.61
C LYS A 174 9.41 17.88 9.27
N ARG A 175 8.52 18.65 8.63
CA ARG A 175 7.15 18.90 9.11
C ARG A 175 6.34 17.60 9.17
N ALA A 176 6.43 16.74 8.15
CA ALA A 176 5.79 15.42 8.16
C ALA A 176 6.41 14.49 9.22
N ALA A 177 7.74 14.52 9.40
CA ALA A 177 8.44 13.76 10.44
C ALA A 177 7.95 14.12 11.87
N ARG A 178 7.60 15.39 12.12
CA ARG A 178 6.98 15.82 13.40
C ARG A 178 5.61 15.18 13.64
N ILE A 179 4.87 14.82 12.59
CA ILE A 179 3.60 14.08 12.69
C ILE A 179 3.90 12.60 12.89
N ILE A 180 4.78 12.02 12.07
CA ILE A 180 5.17 10.60 12.14
C ILE A 180 5.61 10.20 13.55
N ARG A 181 6.41 11.04 14.23
CA ARG A 181 6.88 10.75 15.60
C ARG A 181 5.75 10.59 16.63
N THR A 182 4.54 11.08 16.34
CA THR A 182 3.38 10.96 17.23
C THR A 182 2.77 9.55 17.24
N GLY A 183 3.17 8.69 16.30
CA GLY A 183 2.97 7.24 16.39
C GLY A 183 1.70 6.67 15.76
N PHE A 184 0.78 7.49 15.21
CA PHE A 184 -0.46 7.00 14.58
C PHE A 184 -0.29 6.57 13.09
N GLY A 185 0.95 6.51 12.60
CA GLY A 185 1.31 5.91 11.32
C GLY A 185 1.14 6.79 10.07
N GLN A 186 0.54 7.98 10.18
CA GLN A 186 0.44 8.94 9.07
C GLN A 186 1.43 10.10 9.23
N PRO A 187 1.80 10.79 8.13
CA PRO A 187 1.56 10.41 6.73
C PRO A 187 2.51 9.30 6.23
N SER A 188 2.07 8.54 5.21
CA SER A 188 2.99 7.72 4.39
C SER A 188 3.87 8.59 3.50
N VAL A 189 5.05 8.10 3.14
CA VAL A 189 6.03 8.85 2.36
C VAL A 189 6.32 8.14 1.03
N PHE A 190 6.16 8.85 -0.07
CA PHE A 190 6.33 8.34 -1.44
C PHE A 190 7.38 9.11 -2.23
N ASN A 191 8.12 8.42 -3.09
CA ASN A 191 9.10 9.00 -3.98
C ASN A 191 8.43 9.51 -5.26
N ALA A 192 8.21 10.82 -5.34
CA ALA A 192 7.57 11.46 -6.49
C ALA A 192 8.37 11.27 -7.78
N ASP A 193 9.71 11.28 -7.70
CA ASP A 193 10.56 11.10 -8.87
C ASP A 193 10.46 9.67 -9.41
N LEU A 194 10.37 8.67 -8.53
CA LEU A 194 10.18 7.27 -8.93
C LEU A 194 8.79 7.02 -9.53
N ILE A 195 7.73 7.54 -8.90
CA ILE A 195 6.36 7.43 -9.41
C ILE A 195 6.28 7.94 -10.86
N VAL A 196 6.95 9.05 -11.16
CA VAL A 196 7.01 9.58 -12.53
C VAL A 196 7.72 8.59 -13.46
N GLN A 197 8.83 7.99 -13.03
CA GLN A 197 9.56 7.00 -13.83
C GLN A 197 8.72 5.75 -14.09
N GLU A 198 8.06 5.20 -13.06
CA GLU A 198 7.15 4.05 -13.17
C GLU A 198 6.04 4.31 -14.18
N LEU A 199 5.33 5.44 -14.05
CA LEU A 199 4.23 5.80 -14.94
C LEU A 199 4.71 6.03 -16.38
N VAL A 200 5.83 6.74 -16.59
CA VAL A 200 6.40 6.93 -17.94
C VAL A 200 6.79 5.59 -18.56
N ARG A 201 7.42 4.71 -17.79
CA ARG A 201 7.79 3.35 -18.20
C ARG A 201 6.57 2.51 -18.59
N MET A 202 5.42 2.76 -17.96
CA MET A 202 4.14 2.15 -18.32
C MET A 202 3.42 2.81 -19.51
N GLY A 203 4.04 3.78 -20.17
CA GLY A 203 3.54 4.43 -21.38
C GLY A 203 2.72 5.71 -21.14
N LYS A 204 2.74 6.26 -19.92
CA LYS A 204 2.08 7.54 -19.63
C LYS A 204 2.93 8.69 -20.16
N SER A 205 2.28 9.77 -20.58
CA SER A 205 2.99 11.02 -20.88
C SER A 205 3.67 11.56 -19.62
N VAL A 206 4.78 12.27 -19.79
CA VAL A 206 5.50 12.87 -18.65
C VAL A 206 4.60 13.83 -17.85
N THR A 207 3.73 14.57 -18.54
CA THR A 207 2.75 15.48 -17.93
C THR A 207 1.74 14.71 -17.07
N ASP A 208 1.16 13.64 -17.62
CA ASP A 208 0.19 12.82 -16.89
C ASP A 208 0.86 12.08 -15.72
N ALA A 209 2.11 11.65 -15.89
CA ALA A 209 2.90 11.02 -14.83
C ALA A 209 3.19 11.99 -13.67
N ARG A 210 3.55 13.24 -13.95
CA ARG A 210 3.77 14.27 -12.91
C ARG A 210 2.50 14.65 -12.16
N ASN A 211 1.36 14.59 -12.83
CA ASN A 211 0.05 14.81 -12.20
C ASN A 211 -0.50 13.56 -11.50
N GLY A 212 0.16 12.41 -11.65
CA GLY A 212 -0.18 11.17 -10.99
C GLY A 212 0.30 11.10 -9.53
N GLY A 213 0.24 9.89 -8.99
CA GLY A 213 0.61 9.64 -7.59
C GLY A 213 0.33 8.20 -7.21
N SER A 214 0.25 7.96 -5.91
CA SER A 214 -0.26 6.70 -5.36
C SER A 214 -1.73 6.84 -4.95
N SER A 215 -2.53 5.78 -5.05
CA SER A 215 -3.83 5.69 -4.36
C SER A 215 -3.91 4.42 -3.53
N GLY A 216 -5.02 4.22 -2.83
CA GLY A 216 -5.23 3.02 -2.03
C GLY A 216 -4.19 2.89 -0.92
N CYS A 217 -3.31 1.92 -1.06
CA CYS A 217 -2.15 1.70 -0.21
C CYS A 217 -0.89 2.38 -0.79
N VAL A 218 -0.39 1.89 -1.92
CA VAL A 218 0.89 2.28 -2.55
C VAL A 218 0.87 2.25 -4.09
N GLU A 219 -0.30 2.05 -4.69
CA GLU A 219 -0.46 1.75 -6.11
C GLU A 219 -0.38 3.00 -6.97
N VAL A 220 0.48 3.00 -8.00
CA VAL A 220 0.67 4.17 -8.86
C VAL A 220 -0.34 4.25 -10.00
N GLY A 221 -0.81 5.46 -10.25
CA GLY A 221 -1.74 5.73 -11.34
C GLY A 221 -1.66 7.16 -11.87
N ALA A 222 -2.01 7.33 -13.15
CA ALA A 222 -2.28 8.64 -13.73
C ALA A 222 -3.71 9.10 -13.35
N PHE A 223 -3.81 9.93 -12.31
CA PHE A 223 -5.10 10.34 -11.73
C PHE A 223 -6.05 10.99 -12.76
N GLY A 224 -7.31 10.54 -12.72
CA GLY A 224 -8.37 10.98 -13.64
C GLY A 224 -8.19 10.51 -15.09
N LYS A 225 -7.18 9.69 -15.40
CA LYS A 225 -6.82 9.29 -16.77
C LYS A 225 -6.61 7.79 -16.94
N GLU A 226 -6.58 7.03 -15.86
CA GLU A 226 -6.22 5.63 -15.89
C GLU A 226 -7.26 4.76 -15.18
N ALA A 227 -7.56 3.61 -15.79
CA ALA A 227 -8.14 2.47 -15.09
C ALA A 227 -7.02 1.52 -14.69
N TYR A 228 -6.63 1.50 -13.41
CA TYR A 228 -5.53 0.67 -12.89
C TYR A 228 -6.06 -0.36 -11.88
N ILE A 229 -6.55 -1.48 -12.41
CA ILE A 229 -7.41 -2.41 -11.66
C ILE A 229 -6.59 -3.46 -10.91
N LEU A 230 -6.78 -3.54 -9.60
CA LEU A 230 -6.18 -4.56 -8.75
C LEU A 230 -7.01 -5.84 -8.83
N THR A 231 -6.38 -6.94 -9.25
CA THR A 231 -7.09 -8.19 -9.55
C THR A 231 -7.03 -9.23 -8.43
N GLY A 232 -6.16 -9.03 -7.43
CA GLY A 232 -6.05 -9.85 -6.23
C GLY A 232 -4.64 -10.42 -6.01
N TYR A 233 -4.41 -10.81 -4.76
CA TYR A 233 -3.10 -11.18 -4.25
C TYR A 233 -2.60 -12.56 -4.73
N LEU A 234 -1.27 -12.72 -4.81
CA LEU A 234 -0.56 -13.94 -5.18
C LEU A 234 0.28 -14.45 -4.00
N ASN A 235 -0.06 -15.62 -3.48
CA ASN A 235 0.66 -16.25 -2.36
C ASN A 235 1.91 -16.99 -2.85
N THR A 236 3.04 -16.30 -2.90
CA THR A 236 4.27 -16.85 -3.47
C THR A 236 4.91 -17.92 -2.58
N VAL A 237 4.80 -17.76 -1.26
CA VAL A 237 5.33 -18.71 -0.27
C VAL A 237 4.57 -20.04 -0.34
N LYS A 238 3.26 -20.01 -0.56
CA LYS A 238 2.47 -21.23 -0.79
C LYS A 238 2.88 -21.94 -2.09
N ILE A 239 3.24 -21.20 -3.13
CA ILE A 239 3.73 -21.81 -4.38
C ILE A 239 5.07 -22.51 -4.15
N LEU A 240 5.94 -21.96 -3.28
CA LEU A 240 7.17 -22.64 -2.87
C LEU A 240 6.85 -23.94 -2.11
N GLU A 241 5.91 -23.91 -1.15
CA GLU A 241 5.48 -25.11 -0.43
C GLU A 241 4.96 -26.19 -1.39
N ILE A 242 4.15 -25.82 -2.37
CA ILE A 242 3.63 -26.72 -3.41
C ILE A 242 4.77 -27.28 -4.27
N THR A 243 5.80 -26.47 -4.57
CA THR A 243 6.99 -26.94 -5.31
C THR A 243 7.74 -28.01 -4.53
N LEU A 244 7.91 -27.81 -3.22
CA LEU A 244 8.57 -28.75 -2.32
C LEU A 244 7.74 -30.03 -2.05
N ASN A 245 6.48 -30.06 -2.51
CA ASN A 245 5.58 -31.19 -2.39
C ASN A 245 5.11 -31.70 -3.77
N ASP A 246 5.91 -31.49 -4.82
CA ASP A 246 5.66 -31.96 -6.19
C ASP A 246 4.25 -31.63 -6.73
N GLY A 247 3.76 -30.43 -6.41
CA GLY A 247 2.46 -29.93 -6.84
C GLY A 247 1.28 -30.26 -5.92
N VAL A 248 1.51 -31.01 -4.84
CA VAL A 248 0.49 -31.29 -3.82
C VAL A 248 0.46 -30.16 -2.79
N ASP A 249 -0.75 -29.70 -2.44
CA ASP A 249 -0.94 -28.86 -1.25
C ASP A 249 -0.98 -29.75 -0.01
N PRO A 250 0.03 -29.71 0.88
CA PRO A 250 0.07 -30.58 2.05
C PRO A 250 -1.09 -30.34 3.03
N ARG A 251 -1.70 -29.14 3.01
CA ARG A 251 -2.85 -28.83 3.86
C ARG A 251 -4.12 -29.56 3.41
N THR A 252 -4.31 -29.74 2.10
CA THR A 252 -5.55 -30.30 1.54
C THR A 252 -5.37 -31.69 0.93
N GLY A 253 -4.13 -32.15 0.74
CA GLY A 253 -3.79 -33.40 0.07
C GLY A 253 -4.12 -33.40 -1.44
N LYS A 254 -4.47 -32.25 -2.01
CA LYS A 254 -4.87 -32.15 -3.42
C LYS A 254 -3.70 -31.75 -4.30
N GLN A 255 -3.59 -32.39 -5.46
CA GLN A 255 -2.71 -31.94 -6.54
C GLN A 255 -3.29 -30.65 -7.14
N ILE A 256 -2.72 -29.50 -6.76
CA ILE A 256 -3.16 -28.19 -7.26
C ILE A 256 -2.12 -27.52 -8.15
N GLY A 257 -0.86 -27.94 -8.07
CA GLY A 257 0.24 -27.53 -8.93
C GLY A 257 0.69 -28.63 -9.89
N LEU A 258 1.73 -28.31 -10.65
CA LEU A 258 2.37 -29.25 -11.58
C LEU A 258 3.17 -30.32 -10.83
N GLN A 259 3.35 -31.49 -11.43
CA GLN A 259 4.40 -32.43 -11.02
C GLN A 259 5.74 -31.95 -11.60
N THR A 260 6.54 -31.29 -10.77
CA THR A 260 7.84 -30.71 -11.14
C THR A 260 9.03 -31.62 -10.80
N GLY A 261 8.78 -32.75 -10.16
CA GLY A 261 9.75 -33.74 -9.70
C GLY A 261 9.91 -33.72 -8.18
N ASP A 262 10.28 -34.88 -7.60
CA ASP A 262 10.62 -34.98 -6.17
C ASP A 262 11.82 -34.07 -5.86
N PRO A 263 11.70 -33.13 -4.92
CA PRO A 263 12.81 -32.23 -4.58
C PRO A 263 14.09 -32.93 -4.14
N ARG A 264 14.00 -34.16 -3.60
CA ARG A 264 15.15 -34.98 -3.23
C ARG A 264 16.01 -35.38 -4.44
N SER A 265 15.46 -35.28 -5.64
CA SER A 265 16.16 -35.62 -6.89
C SER A 265 16.88 -34.45 -7.56
N PHE A 266 16.66 -33.21 -7.09
CA PHE A 266 17.32 -32.02 -7.65
C PHE A 266 18.82 -32.04 -7.35
N LYS A 267 19.66 -31.92 -8.40
CA LYS A 267 21.12 -32.08 -8.28
C LYS A 267 21.82 -30.79 -7.90
N ASN A 268 21.20 -29.66 -8.20
CA ASN A 268 21.74 -28.32 -7.99
C ASN A 268 20.60 -27.31 -7.75
N PHE A 269 20.96 -26.10 -7.34
CA PHE A 269 20.01 -25.03 -7.05
C PHE A 269 19.17 -24.63 -8.28
N GLU A 270 19.73 -24.68 -9.48
CA GLU A 270 19.03 -24.31 -10.72
C GLU A 270 17.95 -25.33 -11.08
N ASP A 271 18.15 -26.62 -10.80
CA ASP A 271 17.10 -27.64 -10.97
C ASP A 271 15.88 -27.31 -10.08
N PHE A 272 16.12 -26.98 -8.81
CA PHE A 272 15.09 -26.54 -7.87
C PHE A 272 14.43 -25.24 -8.32
N PHE A 273 15.22 -24.23 -8.71
CA PHE A 273 14.68 -22.93 -9.09
C PHE A 273 13.84 -23.02 -10.37
N ALA A 274 14.25 -23.85 -11.33
CA ALA A 274 13.47 -24.13 -12.54
C ALA A 274 12.14 -24.83 -12.22
N ALA A 275 12.11 -25.76 -11.26
CA ALA A 275 10.87 -26.36 -10.76
C ALA A 275 9.95 -25.30 -10.15
N PHE A 276 10.48 -24.41 -9.31
CA PHE A 276 9.73 -23.32 -8.70
C PHE A 276 9.18 -22.34 -9.75
N GLU A 277 10.00 -21.91 -10.73
CA GLU A 277 9.55 -21.04 -11.82
C GLU A 277 8.41 -21.67 -12.65
N ARG A 278 8.44 -22.99 -12.87
CA ARG A 278 7.35 -23.71 -13.55
C ARG A 278 6.05 -23.66 -12.75
N GLN A 279 6.13 -23.80 -11.42
CA GLN A 279 4.96 -23.66 -10.56
C GLN A 279 4.42 -22.23 -10.55
N LEU A 280 5.31 -21.23 -10.42
CA LEU A 280 4.93 -19.81 -10.51
C LEU A 280 4.18 -19.52 -11.81
N ARG A 281 4.75 -19.94 -12.95
CA ARG A 281 4.12 -19.78 -14.27
C ARG A 281 2.73 -20.42 -14.28
N HIS A 282 2.60 -21.66 -13.79
CA HIS A 282 1.33 -22.37 -13.76
C HIS A 282 0.23 -21.58 -13.04
N PHE A 283 0.50 -21.13 -11.81
CA PHE A 283 -0.49 -20.39 -11.02
C PHE A 283 -0.78 -19.00 -11.60
N ILE A 284 0.22 -18.33 -12.19
CA ILE A 284 0.03 -17.04 -12.86
C ILE A 284 -0.85 -17.19 -14.11
N GLU A 285 -0.68 -18.25 -14.92
CA GLU A 285 -1.57 -18.50 -16.07
C GLU A 285 -3.02 -18.74 -15.62
N ILE A 286 -3.23 -19.50 -14.55
CA ILE A 286 -4.57 -19.70 -13.96
C ILE A 286 -5.17 -18.36 -13.53
N LYS A 287 -4.38 -17.55 -12.81
CA LYS A 287 -4.80 -16.24 -12.31
C LYS A 287 -5.19 -15.31 -13.45
N ILE A 288 -4.35 -15.16 -14.48
CA ILE A 288 -4.60 -14.29 -15.62
C ILE A 288 -5.84 -14.75 -16.40
N ARG A 289 -6.00 -16.05 -16.65
CA ARG A 289 -7.20 -16.57 -17.32
C ARG A 289 -8.48 -16.24 -16.55
N GLY A 290 -8.47 -16.42 -15.22
CA GLY A 290 -9.59 -16.04 -14.36
C GLY A 290 -9.87 -14.54 -14.41
N ASN A 291 -8.83 -13.73 -14.31
CA ASN A 291 -8.93 -12.28 -14.40
C ASN A 291 -9.57 -11.85 -15.72
N GLN A 292 -9.11 -12.35 -16.88
CA GLN A 292 -9.66 -11.98 -18.18
C GLN A 292 -11.18 -12.26 -18.30
N VAL A 293 -11.68 -13.35 -17.70
CA VAL A 293 -13.12 -13.61 -17.62
C VAL A 293 -13.83 -12.55 -16.78
N ILE A 294 -13.32 -12.28 -15.57
CA ILE A 294 -13.89 -11.28 -14.65
C ILE A 294 -13.90 -9.89 -15.27
N GLU A 295 -12.82 -9.49 -15.94
CA GLU A 295 -12.72 -8.21 -16.64
C GLU A 295 -13.82 -8.02 -17.70
N ARG A 296 -14.22 -9.10 -18.40
CA ARG A 296 -15.33 -9.04 -19.37
C ARG A 296 -16.69 -9.05 -18.70
N LEU A 297 -16.83 -9.73 -17.56
CA LEU A 297 -18.05 -9.66 -16.75
C LEU A 297 -18.28 -8.22 -16.24
N TYR A 298 -17.25 -7.54 -15.74
CA TYR A 298 -17.35 -6.14 -15.33
C TYR A 298 -17.78 -5.24 -16.49
N ALA A 299 -17.13 -5.36 -17.65
CA ALA A 299 -17.47 -4.58 -18.83
C ALA A 299 -18.91 -4.80 -19.34
N ALA A 300 -19.44 -6.02 -19.20
CA ALA A 300 -20.77 -6.37 -19.69
C ALA A 300 -21.89 -6.08 -18.69
N TYR A 301 -21.64 -6.28 -17.39
CA TYR A 301 -22.69 -6.31 -16.36
C TYR A 301 -22.53 -5.24 -15.28
N MET A 302 -21.38 -4.59 -15.19
CA MET A 302 -21.11 -3.53 -14.21
C MET A 302 -20.51 -2.29 -14.88
N PRO A 303 -21.06 -1.74 -15.98
CA PRO A 303 -20.57 -0.46 -16.48
C PRO A 303 -20.70 0.62 -15.39
N ALA A 304 -19.75 1.55 -15.36
CA ALA A 304 -19.70 2.67 -14.41
C ALA A 304 -19.90 4.01 -15.15
N PRO A 305 -21.11 4.30 -15.65
CA PRO A 305 -21.36 5.46 -16.50
C PRO A 305 -21.08 6.80 -15.80
N PHE A 306 -21.40 6.94 -14.51
CA PHE A 306 -21.14 8.16 -13.75
C PHE A 306 -19.63 8.38 -13.57
N LEU A 307 -18.89 7.35 -13.15
CA LEU A 307 -17.42 7.42 -13.11
C LEU A 307 -16.82 7.76 -14.49
N SER A 308 -17.37 7.18 -15.55
CA SER A 308 -16.91 7.42 -16.93
C SER A 308 -17.02 8.88 -17.37
N LEU A 309 -17.88 9.70 -16.76
CA LEU A 309 -17.96 11.14 -17.04
C LEU A 309 -16.76 11.92 -16.48
N LEU A 310 -16.06 11.36 -15.51
CA LEU A 310 -14.99 12.00 -14.73
C LEU A 310 -13.59 11.58 -15.18
N ILE A 311 -13.50 10.53 -15.99
CA ILE A 311 -12.24 9.95 -16.43
C ILE A 311 -11.98 10.35 -17.88
N ASP A 312 -10.79 10.93 -18.12
CA ASP A 312 -10.38 11.41 -19.42
C ASP A 312 -10.47 10.30 -20.47
N ASP A 313 -10.95 10.71 -21.64
CA ASP A 313 -11.11 9.92 -22.85
C ASP A 313 -12.27 8.91 -22.89
N CYS A 314 -12.95 8.62 -21.77
CA CYS A 314 -14.15 7.77 -21.79
C CYS A 314 -15.24 8.34 -22.72
N ILE A 315 -15.58 9.62 -22.54
CA ILE A 315 -16.54 10.34 -23.39
C ILE A 315 -16.04 10.39 -24.83
N ARG A 316 -14.78 10.77 -25.05
CA ARG A 316 -14.17 10.90 -26.38
C ARG A 316 -14.18 9.57 -27.16
N LYS A 317 -13.94 8.45 -26.47
CA LYS A 317 -13.95 7.10 -27.07
C LYS A 317 -15.36 6.51 -27.17
N GLY A 318 -16.36 7.09 -26.51
CA GLY A 318 -17.69 6.48 -26.39
C GLY A 318 -17.64 5.12 -25.69
N LYS A 319 -16.73 4.96 -24.71
CA LYS A 319 -16.50 3.70 -24.01
C LYS A 319 -16.52 3.92 -22.50
N ASP A 320 -17.14 2.99 -21.80
CA ASP A 320 -17.19 2.95 -20.34
C ASP A 320 -15.81 2.66 -19.72
N TYR A 321 -15.60 3.15 -18.49
CA TYR A 321 -14.40 2.94 -17.67
C TYR A 321 -14.02 1.46 -17.55
N HIS A 322 -14.97 0.56 -17.24
CA HIS A 322 -14.70 -0.88 -17.13
C HIS A 322 -14.48 -1.58 -18.47
N ASN A 323 -14.67 -0.88 -19.59
CA ASN A 323 -14.46 -1.40 -20.95
C ASN A 323 -13.38 -0.64 -21.74
N GLY A 324 -12.36 -0.11 -21.05
CA GLY A 324 -11.20 0.53 -21.67
C GLY A 324 -11.46 1.95 -22.17
N GLY A 325 -12.40 2.66 -21.55
CA GLY A 325 -12.69 4.06 -21.82
C GLY A 325 -11.56 5.02 -21.44
N ALA A 326 -10.91 4.77 -20.30
CA ALA A 326 -9.83 5.61 -19.78
C ALA A 326 -8.67 5.76 -20.77
N ARG A 327 -7.93 6.88 -20.70
CA ARG A 327 -6.75 7.12 -21.55
C ARG A 327 -5.74 5.97 -21.46
N TYR A 328 -5.45 5.57 -20.22
CA TYR A 328 -4.55 4.46 -19.89
C TYR A 328 -5.33 3.33 -19.22
N ASP A 329 -4.91 2.09 -19.45
CA ASP A 329 -5.52 0.91 -18.82
C ASP A 329 -4.44 -0.07 -18.37
N SER A 330 -4.49 -0.46 -17.11
CA SER A 330 -3.55 -1.38 -16.47
C SER A 330 -4.32 -2.37 -15.58
N SER A 331 -3.84 -3.60 -15.47
CA SER A 331 -4.32 -4.58 -14.47
C SER A 331 -3.17 -5.00 -13.58
N TYR A 332 -3.37 -5.15 -12.28
CA TYR A 332 -2.32 -5.47 -11.32
C TYR A 332 -2.55 -6.82 -10.64
N ILE A 333 -1.47 -7.56 -10.45
CA ILE A 333 -1.41 -8.71 -9.54
C ILE A 333 -0.47 -8.32 -8.40
N GLN A 334 -0.97 -8.41 -7.17
CA GLN A 334 -0.21 -8.04 -5.98
C GLN A 334 0.55 -9.24 -5.44
N VAL A 335 1.87 -9.15 -5.42
CA VAL A 335 2.77 -10.19 -4.91
C VAL A 335 2.95 -10.04 -3.40
N VAL A 336 2.81 -11.14 -2.66
CA VAL A 336 2.88 -11.15 -1.19
C VAL A 336 3.90 -12.19 -0.71
N GLY A 337 4.63 -11.84 0.35
CA GLY A 337 5.58 -12.73 1.03
C GLY A 337 7.00 -12.70 0.48
N LEU A 338 7.44 -11.58 -0.12
CA LEU A 338 8.76 -11.48 -0.78
C LEU A 338 9.93 -11.78 0.19
N GLY A 339 9.91 -11.23 1.40
CA GLY A 339 10.94 -11.49 2.42
C GLY A 339 10.98 -12.97 2.84
N THR A 340 9.83 -13.56 3.19
CA THR A 340 9.74 -14.99 3.56
C THR A 340 10.17 -15.89 2.42
N LEU A 341 9.75 -15.59 1.19
CA LEU A 341 10.15 -16.36 0.02
C LEU A 341 11.67 -16.26 -0.22
N THR A 342 12.22 -15.05 -0.13
CA THR A 342 13.66 -14.82 -0.33
C THR A 342 14.46 -15.62 0.68
N ASP A 343 14.14 -15.47 1.97
CA ASP A 343 14.88 -16.16 3.02
C ASP A 343 14.74 -17.68 2.92
N ALA A 344 13.57 -18.19 2.53
CA ALA A 344 13.36 -19.63 2.35
C ALA A 344 14.19 -20.19 1.18
N VAL A 345 14.21 -19.49 0.04
CA VAL A 345 15.06 -19.84 -1.11
C VAL A 345 16.55 -19.71 -0.75
N THR A 346 16.90 -18.71 0.05
CA THR A 346 18.26 -18.49 0.57
C THR A 346 18.71 -19.66 1.44
N SER A 347 17.87 -20.12 2.38
CA SER A 347 18.15 -21.27 3.23
C SER A 347 18.38 -22.55 2.41
N ILE A 348 17.54 -22.79 1.39
CA ILE A 348 17.71 -23.94 0.48
C ILE A 348 19.05 -23.84 -0.26
N LYS A 349 19.33 -22.69 -0.89
CA LYS A 349 20.59 -22.50 -1.64
C LYS A 349 21.81 -22.67 -0.75
N PHE A 350 21.79 -22.02 0.41
CA PHE A 350 22.93 -21.94 1.31
C PHE A 350 23.25 -23.28 1.95
N HIS A 351 22.28 -23.93 2.58
CA HIS A 351 22.54 -25.15 3.36
C HIS A 351 22.58 -26.42 2.51
N ILE A 352 21.68 -26.55 1.52
CA ILE A 352 21.56 -27.79 0.74
C ILE A 352 22.56 -27.83 -0.40
N PHE A 353 22.69 -26.74 -1.17
CA PHE A 353 23.45 -26.75 -2.41
C PHE A 353 24.87 -26.21 -2.28
N ASP A 354 25.07 -25.10 -1.55
CA ASP A 354 26.38 -24.46 -1.44
C ASP A 354 27.22 -25.08 -0.30
N LYS A 355 26.71 -25.09 0.94
CA LYS A 355 27.42 -25.65 2.11
C LYS A 355 27.30 -27.17 2.20
N LYS A 356 26.18 -27.72 1.74
CA LYS A 356 25.85 -29.15 1.80
C LYS A 356 25.89 -29.69 3.24
N ASP A 357 25.49 -28.87 4.20
CA ASP A 357 25.41 -29.20 5.63
C ASP A 357 24.00 -29.65 6.07
N LEU A 358 23.05 -29.69 5.13
CA LEU A 358 21.69 -30.20 5.30
C LEU A 358 21.27 -30.98 4.04
N GLN A 359 20.64 -32.14 4.19
CA GLN A 359 20.03 -32.87 3.06
C GLN A 359 18.62 -32.38 2.79
N MET A 360 18.18 -32.41 1.52
CA MET A 360 16.80 -32.02 1.15
C MET A 360 15.75 -32.85 1.89
N GLY A 361 15.97 -34.16 2.07
CA GLY A 361 15.05 -35.01 2.82
C GLY A 361 14.87 -34.56 4.27
N GLU A 362 15.96 -34.21 4.96
CA GLU A 362 15.92 -33.73 6.34
C GLU A 362 15.16 -32.40 6.46
N LEU A 363 15.31 -31.51 5.46
CA LEU A 363 14.53 -30.28 5.39
C LEU A 363 13.03 -30.60 5.23
N LEU A 364 12.65 -31.43 4.25
CA LEU A 364 11.25 -31.77 4.00
C LEU A 364 10.57 -32.40 5.22
N ASP A 365 11.25 -33.34 5.88
CA ASP A 365 10.76 -33.97 7.12
C ASP A 365 10.56 -32.92 8.23
N ALA A 366 11.47 -31.95 8.33
CA ALA A 366 11.35 -30.85 9.29
C ALA A 366 10.16 -29.92 8.99
N LEU A 367 9.88 -29.65 7.71
CA LEU A 367 8.73 -28.83 7.32
C LEU A 367 7.41 -29.55 7.58
N GLU A 368 7.32 -30.84 7.22
CA GLU A 368 6.13 -31.68 7.43
C GLU A 368 5.79 -31.81 8.92
N THR A 369 6.81 -31.99 9.77
CA THR A 369 6.65 -32.11 11.22
C THR A 369 6.60 -30.76 11.94
N ASN A 370 6.59 -29.64 11.22
CA ASN A 370 6.60 -28.29 11.78
C ASN A 370 7.74 -28.07 12.81
N PHE A 371 8.91 -28.61 12.51
CA PHE A 371 10.12 -28.60 13.35
C PHE A 371 9.96 -29.26 14.74
N VAL A 372 8.92 -30.06 14.97
CA VAL A 372 8.72 -30.77 16.25
C VAL A 372 9.93 -31.67 16.54
N SER A 373 10.55 -31.48 17.70
CA SER A 373 11.80 -32.14 18.11
C SER A 373 13.02 -31.88 17.21
N LEU A 374 12.96 -30.91 16.30
CA LEU A 374 14.02 -30.51 15.37
C LEU A 374 14.45 -29.05 15.58
N GLU A 375 14.35 -28.55 16.81
CA GLU A 375 14.63 -27.15 17.16
C GLU A 375 16.09 -26.75 16.83
N ARG A 376 17.05 -27.68 16.95
CA ARG A 376 18.44 -27.40 16.53
C ARG A 376 18.55 -27.04 15.05
N LEU A 377 17.83 -27.77 14.19
CA LEU A 377 17.79 -27.47 12.76
C LEU A 377 17.09 -26.14 12.51
N ARG A 378 15.96 -25.89 13.18
CA ARG A 378 15.27 -24.60 13.08
C ARG A 378 16.16 -23.43 13.48
N GLN A 379 16.91 -23.54 14.58
CA GLN A 379 17.86 -22.52 15.02
C GLN A 379 19.04 -22.33 14.06
N LEU A 380 19.48 -23.39 13.36
CA LEU A 380 20.45 -23.28 12.28
C LEU A 380 19.87 -22.40 11.16
N LEU A 381 18.67 -22.71 10.67
CA LEU A 381 18.02 -21.94 9.61
C LEU A 381 17.80 -20.48 10.03
N LEU A 382 17.29 -20.25 11.24
CA LEU A 382 17.00 -18.89 11.74
C LEU A 382 18.24 -18.00 11.90
N ASN A 383 19.34 -18.55 12.42
CA ASN A 383 20.47 -17.72 12.89
C ASN A 383 21.79 -17.94 12.15
N ARG A 384 21.87 -18.95 11.26
CA ARG A 384 23.09 -19.34 10.54
C ARG A 384 22.88 -19.40 9.03
N THR A 385 21.91 -18.65 8.53
CA THR A 385 21.68 -18.39 7.10
C THR A 385 21.75 -16.87 6.85
N PRO A 386 22.32 -16.41 5.72
CA PRO A 386 22.13 -15.03 5.24
C PRO A 386 20.64 -14.62 5.18
N ARG A 387 20.33 -13.36 5.45
CA ARG A 387 18.96 -12.85 5.56
C ARG A 387 18.75 -11.57 4.78
N TYR A 388 17.68 -11.52 4.00
CA TYR A 388 17.25 -10.31 3.30
C TYR A 388 17.01 -9.15 4.28
N GLY A 389 17.41 -7.93 3.89
CA GLY A 389 17.22 -6.73 4.71
C GLY A 389 18.43 -6.34 5.57
N ASN A 390 19.58 -7.00 5.37
CA ASN A 390 20.81 -6.76 6.14
C ASN A 390 21.97 -6.23 5.29
N ASP A 391 21.68 -5.75 4.07
CA ASP A 391 22.69 -5.39 3.06
C ASP A 391 23.65 -6.57 2.75
N ASP A 392 23.13 -7.80 2.78
CA ASP A 392 23.87 -9.03 2.47
C ASP A 392 23.53 -9.48 1.04
N ASP A 393 24.50 -9.30 0.13
CA ASP A 393 24.33 -9.62 -1.29
C ASP A 393 23.97 -11.09 -1.55
N TYR A 394 24.28 -12.03 -0.65
CA TYR A 394 23.90 -13.42 -0.83
C TYR A 394 22.37 -13.60 -0.87
N ALA A 395 21.67 -13.01 0.10
CA ALA A 395 20.21 -13.06 0.18
C ALA A 395 19.57 -12.04 -0.76
N ASP A 396 20.14 -10.84 -0.85
CA ASP A 396 19.57 -9.75 -1.65
C ASP A 396 19.60 -10.07 -3.15
N HIS A 397 20.63 -10.75 -3.67
CA HIS A 397 20.63 -11.21 -5.06
C HIS A 397 19.51 -12.21 -5.37
N LEU A 398 19.13 -13.04 -4.39
CA LEU A 398 17.98 -13.93 -4.54
C LEU A 398 16.67 -13.16 -4.52
N MET A 399 16.53 -12.13 -3.69
CA MET A 399 15.39 -11.22 -3.72
C MET A 399 15.24 -10.58 -5.11
N VAL A 400 16.35 -10.04 -5.65
CA VAL A 400 16.36 -9.44 -7.00
C VAL A 400 15.92 -10.46 -8.05
N ARG A 401 16.53 -11.65 -8.05
CA ARG A 401 16.17 -12.73 -9.00
C ARG A 401 14.70 -13.13 -8.90
N LEU A 402 14.16 -13.27 -7.69
CA LEU A 402 12.75 -13.60 -7.47
C LEU A 402 11.82 -12.48 -7.97
N SER A 403 12.15 -11.22 -7.67
CA SER A 403 11.40 -10.06 -8.13
C SER A 403 11.37 -10.00 -9.67
N ASP A 404 12.49 -10.29 -10.33
CA ASP A 404 12.62 -10.34 -11.78
C ASP A 404 11.75 -11.43 -12.41
N VAL A 405 11.66 -12.61 -11.78
CA VAL A 405 10.78 -13.69 -12.24
C VAL A 405 9.32 -13.22 -12.25
N PHE A 406 8.84 -12.57 -11.18
CA PHE A 406 7.46 -12.05 -11.15
C PHE A 406 7.22 -11.01 -12.24
N MET A 407 8.16 -10.08 -12.42
CA MET A 407 8.07 -9.09 -13.48
C MET A 407 8.01 -9.74 -14.86
N ASN A 408 8.94 -10.65 -15.16
CA ASN A 408 9.03 -11.32 -16.46
C ASN A 408 7.80 -12.20 -16.75
N LEU A 409 7.17 -12.75 -15.71
CA LEU A 409 6.00 -13.60 -15.86
C LEU A 409 4.69 -12.82 -16.01
N ILE A 410 4.60 -11.56 -15.56
CA ILE A 410 3.31 -10.83 -15.46
C ILE A 410 3.32 -9.55 -16.29
N ASP A 411 4.36 -8.74 -16.16
CA ASP A 411 4.39 -7.39 -16.68
C ASP A 411 4.34 -7.35 -18.22
N GLY A 412 3.50 -6.45 -18.75
CA GLY A 412 3.35 -6.24 -20.20
C GLY A 412 2.39 -7.21 -20.89
N ARG A 413 1.88 -8.25 -20.21
CA ARG A 413 0.87 -9.15 -20.81
C ARG A 413 -0.41 -8.38 -21.14
N PRO A 414 -1.09 -8.64 -22.26
CA PRO A 414 -2.30 -7.91 -22.60
C PRO A 414 -3.46 -8.26 -21.66
N ASN A 415 -4.25 -7.26 -21.30
CA ASN A 415 -5.55 -7.44 -20.66
C ASN A 415 -6.69 -7.32 -21.68
N THR A 416 -7.93 -7.54 -21.25
CA THR A 416 -9.08 -7.57 -22.17
C THR A 416 -9.65 -6.19 -22.53
N ARG A 417 -9.09 -5.11 -21.96
CA ARG A 417 -9.55 -3.72 -22.13
C ARG A 417 -8.65 -2.88 -23.04
N GLY A 418 -7.61 -3.49 -23.63
CA GLY A 418 -6.63 -2.80 -24.47
C GLY A 418 -5.44 -2.24 -23.70
N GLY A 419 -5.28 -2.64 -22.43
CA GLY A 419 -4.14 -2.33 -21.57
C GLY A 419 -3.24 -3.54 -21.34
N SER A 420 -2.41 -3.46 -20.29
CA SER A 420 -1.49 -4.54 -19.92
C SER A 420 -1.48 -4.83 -18.42
N TYR A 421 -1.12 -6.06 -18.07
CA TYR A 421 -0.82 -6.45 -16.69
C TYR A 421 0.49 -5.82 -16.20
N ARG A 422 0.53 -5.53 -14.91
CA ARG A 422 1.62 -4.93 -14.14
C ARG A 422 1.69 -5.63 -12.76
N VAL A 423 2.73 -5.33 -11.98
CA VAL A 423 2.99 -6.00 -10.69
C VAL A 423 3.11 -4.98 -9.57
N ASN A 424 2.50 -5.26 -8.42
CA ASN A 424 2.75 -4.54 -7.17
C ASN A 424 3.24 -5.48 -6.06
N PHE A 425 3.84 -4.93 -5.02
CA PHE A 425 4.25 -5.65 -3.82
C PHE A 425 3.62 -5.01 -2.58
N LEU A 426 2.37 -5.39 -2.29
CA LEU A 426 1.64 -4.96 -1.11
C LEU A 426 0.72 -6.08 -0.59
N PRO A 427 0.51 -6.19 0.73
CA PRO A 427 -0.30 -7.26 1.29
C PRO A 427 -1.64 -6.83 1.87
N THR A 428 -1.85 -5.56 2.22
CA THR A 428 -2.91 -5.13 3.16
C THR A 428 -2.91 -6.04 4.40
N THR A 429 -3.93 -6.87 4.64
CA THR A 429 -3.91 -7.90 5.71
C THR A 429 -3.75 -9.32 5.17
N CYS A 430 -3.63 -9.49 3.85
CA CYS A 430 -3.57 -10.78 3.18
C CYS A 430 -2.33 -11.61 3.55
N HIS A 431 -1.25 -10.99 4.03
CA HIS A 431 -0.07 -11.69 4.55
C HIS A 431 -0.39 -12.55 5.80
N ILE A 432 -1.41 -12.17 6.59
CA ILE A 432 -1.92 -12.98 7.70
C ILE A 432 -2.68 -14.19 7.14
N TYR A 433 -3.58 -13.97 6.18
CA TYR A 433 -4.37 -15.03 5.56
C TYR A 433 -3.46 -16.03 4.82
N PHE A 434 -2.53 -15.54 4.00
CA PHE A 434 -1.57 -16.37 3.29
C PHE A 434 -0.66 -17.17 4.22
N GLY A 435 -0.30 -16.58 5.36
CA GLY A 435 0.34 -17.29 6.44
C GLY A 435 -0.48 -18.44 7.02
N SER A 436 -1.74 -18.20 7.36
CA SER A 436 -2.65 -19.18 7.99
C SER A 436 -3.05 -20.36 7.08
N VAL A 437 -2.70 -20.30 5.80
CA VAL A 437 -2.92 -21.38 4.82
C VAL A 437 -1.64 -22.06 4.34
N THR A 438 -0.49 -21.70 4.92
CA THR A 438 0.84 -22.19 4.52
C THR A 438 1.54 -22.85 5.70
N GLY A 439 2.08 -24.05 5.48
CA GLY A 439 2.86 -24.80 6.46
C GLY A 439 4.22 -24.18 6.77
N ALA A 440 5.05 -24.90 7.50
CA ALA A 440 6.38 -24.42 7.87
C ALA A 440 7.24 -24.18 6.61
N THR A 441 8.15 -23.21 6.68
CA THR A 441 8.98 -22.83 5.52
C THR A 441 10.48 -22.95 5.79
N PRO A 442 11.30 -23.14 4.74
CA PRO A 442 12.75 -23.36 4.86
C PRO A 442 13.53 -22.26 5.58
N ASP A 443 12.95 -21.09 5.77
CA ASP A 443 13.52 -19.98 6.54
C ASP A 443 13.38 -20.18 8.06
N GLY A 444 12.83 -21.31 8.54
CA GLY A 444 12.64 -21.61 9.96
C GLY A 444 11.35 -21.04 10.56
N ARG A 445 10.50 -20.42 9.73
CA ARG A 445 9.15 -19.99 10.10
C ARG A 445 8.27 -21.23 10.26
N ILE A 446 7.59 -21.31 11.41
CA ILE A 446 6.65 -22.39 11.72
C ILE A 446 5.33 -22.24 10.96
N ALA A 447 4.61 -23.33 10.80
CA ALA A 447 3.34 -23.39 10.10
C ALA A 447 2.32 -22.39 10.64
N TRP A 448 1.47 -21.88 9.74
CA TRP A 448 0.31 -21.03 10.05
C TRP A 448 0.61 -19.63 10.59
N GLN A 449 1.87 -19.28 10.81
CA GLN A 449 2.29 -17.91 11.13
C GLN A 449 2.05 -16.98 9.94
N PRO A 450 2.03 -15.66 10.11
CA PRO A 450 2.09 -14.71 8.99
C PRO A 450 3.29 -14.94 8.06
N VAL A 451 3.16 -14.51 6.80
CA VAL A 451 4.32 -14.29 5.91
C VAL A 451 4.78 -12.83 6.00
N SER A 452 5.97 -12.52 5.47
CA SER A 452 6.49 -11.15 5.41
C SER A 452 5.51 -10.22 4.68
N GLU A 453 5.41 -9.00 5.18
CA GLU A 453 4.51 -7.99 4.63
C GLU A 453 5.26 -7.07 3.64
N GLY A 454 4.61 -6.74 2.52
CA GLY A 454 5.18 -5.86 1.50
C GLY A 454 6.52 -6.37 0.93
N VAL A 455 7.47 -5.44 0.80
CA VAL A 455 8.89 -5.70 0.51
C VAL A 455 9.75 -5.61 1.78
N SER A 456 9.14 -5.57 2.96
CA SER A 456 9.87 -5.53 4.23
C SER A 456 10.60 -6.85 4.48
N PRO A 457 11.71 -6.83 5.24
CA PRO A 457 12.33 -8.04 5.77
C PRO A 457 11.35 -8.87 6.59
N VAL A 458 11.63 -10.16 6.77
CA VAL A 458 10.86 -11.01 7.69
C VAL A 458 10.94 -10.40 9.09
N GLN A 459 9.84 -10.43 9.84
CA GLN A 459 9.74 -9.82 11.17
C GLN A 459 10.86 -10.34 12.09
N GLY A 460 11.78 -9.45 12.49
CA GLY A 460 12.92 -9.77 13.35
C GLY A 460 14.18 -10.27 12.64
N ALA A 461 14.18 -10.41 11.31
CA ALA A 461 15.32 -10.90 10.54
C ALA A 461 16.36 -9.81 10.23
N ASP A 462 15.94 -8.55 10.14
CA ASP A 462 16.80 -7.39 9.98
C ASP A 462 17.44 -6.98 11.31
N HIS A 463 18.76 -7.02 11.37
CA HIS A 463 19.57 -6.74 12.57
C HIS A 463 20.75 -5.79 12.30
N CYS A 464 20.92 -5.34 11.05
CA CYS A 464 21.94 -4.37 10.63
C CYS A 464 21.42 -2.91 10.55
N GLY A 465 20.22 -2.64 11.10
CA GLY A 465 19.66 -1.29 11.17
C GLY A 465 18.87 -0.87 9.93
N PRO A 466 18.12 0.24 10.02
CA PRO A 466 17.19 0.67 8.96
C PRO A 466 17.93 1.10 7.68
N THR A 467 19.18 1.56 7.77
CA THR A 467 19.98 1.89 6.59
C THR A 467 20.30 0.64 5.76
N ALA A 468 20.62 -0.48 6.41
CA ALA A 468 20.85 -1.76 5.73
C ALA A 468 19.57 -2.25 5.04
N VAL A 469 18.41 -2.11 5.71
CA VAL A 469 17.11 -2.47 5.14
C VAL A 469 16.85 -1.68 3.85
N ILE A 470 16.94 -0.35 3.88
CA ILE A 470 16.66 0.46 2.68
C ILE A 470 17.63 0.16 1.53
N LYS A 471 18.88 -0.22 1.81
CA LYS A 471 19.85 -0.65 0.79
C LYS A 471 19.49 -1.98 0.18
N SER A 472 19.14 -2.98 0.99
CA SER A 472 18.67 -4.29 0.50
C SER A 472 17.44 -4.13 -0.38
N VAL A 473 16.45 -3.37 0.08
CA VAL A 473 15.19 -3.14 -0.65
C VAL A 473 15.45 -2.37 -1.95
N ALA A 474 16.37 -1.40 -1.95
CA ALA A 474 16.72 -0.62 -3.14
C ALA A 474 17.49 -1.41 -4.22
N LYS A 475 18.00 -2.61 -3.92
CA LYS A 475 18.57 -3.50 -4.95
C LYS A 475 17.50 -4.03 -5.92
N MET A 476 16.24 -4.05 -5.50
CA MET A 476 15.09 -4.35 -6.37
C MET A 476 14.89 -3.21 -7.37
N ASP A 477 14.69 -3.52 -8.65
CA ASP A 477 14.29 -2.52 -9.65
C ASP A 477 12.82 -2.13 -9.47
N GLN A 478 12.59 -1.16 -8.58
CA GLN A 478 11.24 -0.73 -8.21
C GLN A 478 10.55 0.05 -9.35
N VAL A 479 11.30 0.66 -10.28
CA VAL A 479 10.76 1.37 -11.46
C VAL A 479 9.89 0.45 -12.34
N ARG A 480 10.18 -0.87 -12.34
CA ARG A 480 9.40 -1.85 -13.10
C ARG A 480 8.08 -2.22 -12.45
N THR A 481 7.89 -1.89 -11.18
CA THR A 481 6.66 -2.14 -10.42
C THR A 481 5.62 -1.06 -10.72
N GLY A 482 4.42 -1.19 -10.15
CA GLY A 482 3.54 -0.02 -9.94
C GLY A 482 3.36 0.34 -8.48
N GLY A 483 4.36 0.02 -7.65
CA GLY A 483 4.39 0.29 -6.23
C GLY A 483 4.80 -0.91 -5.38
N THR A 484 5.62 -0.61 -4.38
CA THR A 484 6.10 -1.53 -3.33
C THR A 484 5.79 -0.97 -1.95
N LEU A 485 5.69 -1.82 -0.93
CA LEU A 485 5.35 -1.38 0.42
C LEU A 485 6.43 -1.74 1.43
N LEU A 486 7.10 -0.74 2.02
CA LEU A 486 8.07 -0.94 3.10
C LEU A 486 7.56 -0.34 4.41
N ASN A 487 7.44 -1.17 5.45
CA ASN A 487 7.28 -0.69 6.82
C ASN A 487 8.62 -0.64 7.55
N GLN A 488 8.76 0.34 8.44
CA GLN A 488 9.80 0.40 9.46
C GLN A 488 9.16 0.71 10.81
N LYS A 489 9.67 0.14 11.90
CA LYS A 489 9.20 0.46 13.26
C LYS A 489 10.34 1.02 14.09
N PHE A 490 10.10 2.17 14.71
CA PHE A 490 11.05 2.89 15.56
C PHE A 490 10.55 2.99 16.99
N ILE A 491 11.48 2.95 17.95
CA ILE A 491 11.16 3.38 19.32
C ILE A 491 10.88 4.88 19.35
N PRO A 492 9.91 5.35 20.16
CA PRO A 492 9.61 6.78 20.29
C PRO A 492 10.83 7.63 20.67
N GLN A 493 11.73 7.09 21.50
CA GLN A 493 12.93 7.78 21.96
C GLN A 493 13.89 8.16 20.82
N LEU A 494 13.86 7.44 19.68
CA LEU A 494 14.72 7.70 18.53
C LEU A 494 14.34 8.98 17.76
N LEU A 495 13.07 9.41 17.88
CA LEU A 495 12.51 10.57 17.16
C LEU A 495 12.07 11.71 18.12
N LYS A 496 12.55 11.67 19.37
CA LYS A 496 12.13 12.61 20.42
C LYS A 496 12.60 14.04 20.16
N ASP A 497 13.83 14.19 19.68
CA ASP A 497 14.48 15.48 19.46
C ASP A 497 14.62 15.83 17.98
N ASP A 498 15.02 17.08 17.72
CA ASP A 498 15.18 17.61 16.37
C ASP A 498 16.29 16.90 15.58
N GLU A 499 17.30 16.33 16.25
CA GLU A 499 18.35 15.55 15.61
C GLU A 499 17.81 14.21 15.07
N GLY A 500 16.98 13.50 15.84
CA GLY A 500 16.27 12.31 15.39
C GLY A 500 15.39 12.57 14.18
N LEU A 501 14.74 13.74 14.12
CA LEU A 501 13.96 14.15 12.95
C LEU A 501 14.83 14.41 11.72
N VAL A 502 15.99 15.05 11.89
CA VAL A 502 16.96 15.25 10.80
C VAL A 502 17.46 13.91 10.26
N ARG A 503 17.75 12.94 11.13
CA ARG A 503 18.16 11.58 10.72
C ARG A 503 17.05 10.84 9.98
N LEU A 504 15.79 11.00 10.39
CA LEU A 504 14.65 10.45 9.66
C LEU A 504 14.51 11.05 8.26
N VAL A 505 14.67 12.36 8.12
CA VAL A 505 14.71 13.03 6.81
C VAL A 505 15.84 12.47 5.94
N GLN A 506 17.03 12.29 6.50
CA GLN A 506 18.18 11.71 5.80
C GLN A 506 17.94 10.26 5.36
N LEU A 507 17.29 9.43 6.18
CA LEU A 507 16.92 8.06 5.82
C LEU A 507 15.95 8.04 4.62
N ILE A 508 14.90 8.85 4.67
CA ILE A 508 13.93 9.01 3.58
C ILE A 508 14.63 9.47 2.30
N ARG A 509 15.45 10.52 2.38
CA ARG A 509 16.22 11.04 1.24
C ARG A 509 17.16 9.99 0.66
N SER A 510 17.84 9.23 1.50
CA SER A 510 18.78 8.20 1.08
C SER A 510 18.05 7.09 0.33
N TYR A 511 16.94 6.57 0.88
CA TYR A 511 16.16 5.54 0.22
C TYR A 511 15.62 6.00 -1.14
N PHE A 512 15.12 7.24 -1.23
CA PHE A 512 14.58 7.77 -2.48
C PHE A 512 15.64 8.15 -3.50
N THR A 513 16.87 8.46 -3.05
CA THR A 513 18.04 8.62 -3.94
C THR A 513 18.47 7.27 -4.53
N LEU A 514 18.22 6.17 -3.81
CA LEU A 514 18.42 4.80 -4.28
C LEU A 514 17.20 4.26 -5.03
N ASP A 515 16.32 5.13 -5.55
CA ASP A 515 15.12 4.75 -6.31
C ASP A 515 14.14 3.85 -5.54
N GLY A 516 14.09 3.99 -4.21
CA GLY A 516 13.05 3.41 -3.37
C GLY A 516 11.69 4.08 -3.57
N HIS A 517 10.60 3.30 -3.61
CA HIS A 517 9.24 3.79 -3.91
C HIS A 517 8.55 4.46 -2.73
N HIS A 518 8.41 3.73 -1.63
CA HIS A 518 7.56 4.10 -0.51
C HIS A 518 8.13 3.59 0.81
N ILE A 519 8.00 4.39 1.86
CA ILE A 519 8.34 4.02 3.22
C ILE A 519 7.32 4.61 4.20
N GLN A 520 6.94 3.83 5.22
CA GLN A 520 6.06 4.28 6.29
C GLN A 520 6.54 3.76 7.65
N PHE A 521 6.13 4.44 8.71
CA PHE A 521 6.72 4.26 10.03
C PHE A 521 5.67 3.98 11.11
N ASN A 522 5.92 2.95 11.91
CA ASN A 522 5.33 2.83 13.25
C ASN A 522 6.30 3.45 14.27
N VAL A 523 5.81 4.34 15.13
CA VAL A 523 6.62 4.94 16.21
C VAL A 523 5.94 4.61 17.53
N VAL A 524 6.17 3.39 18.00
CA VAL A 524 5.48 2.82 19.17
C VAL A 524 6.34 1.72 19.77
N ASP A 525 6.28 1.59 21.10
CA ASP A 525 7.00 0.57 21.84
C ASP A 525 6.22 -0.77 21.82
N ALA A 526 6.93 -1.88 21.59
CA ALA A 526 6.32 -3.21 21.60
C ALA A 526 5.66 -3.58 22.94
N GLN A 527 6.14 -3.05 24.06
CA GLN A 527 5.52 -3.22 25.39
C GLN A 527 4.15 -2.56 25.45
N VAL A 528 4.00 -1.33 24.95
CA VAL A 528 2.71 -0.62 24.91
C VAL A 528 1.69 -1.43 24.10
N LEU A 529 2.10 -2.01 22.98
CA LEU A 529 1.22 -2.87 22.18
C LEU A 529 0.79 -4.14 22.94
N ARG A 530 1.71 -4.78 23.69
CA ARG A 530 1.37 -5.95 24.53
C ARG A 530 0.44 -5.58 25.68
N GLU A 531 0.63 -4.41 26.30
CA GLU A 531 -0.26 -3.89 27.32
C GLU A 531 -1.65 -3.61 26.74
N ALA A 532 -1.74 -3.07 25.53
CA ALA A 532 -3.01 -2.86 24.83
C ALA A 532 -3.74 -4.18 24.49
N GLN A 533 -3.02 -5.30 24.31
CA GLN A 533 -3.66 -6.63 24.19
C GLN A 533 -4.29 -7.10 25.51
N LEU A 534 -3.68 -6.76 26.65
CA LEU A 534 -4.13 -7.17 27.98
C LEU A 534 -5.25 -6.26 28.53
N HIS A 535 -5.20 -4.97 28.21
CA HIS A 535 -6.06 -3.92 28.74
C HIS A 535 -6.68 -3.05 27.63
N PRO A 536 -7.39 -3.62 26.64
CA PRO A 536 -7.87 -2.88 25.46
C PRO A 536 -8.79 -1.70 25.81
N GLU A 537 -9.48 -1.73 26.95
CA GLU A 537 -10.31 -0.63 27.46
C GLU A 537 -9.51 0.66 27.74
N GLN A 538 -8.22 0.54 28.05
CA GLN A 538 -7.32 1.68 28.33
C GLN A 538 -6.68 2.25 27.06
N TYR A 539 -6.74 1.49 25.95
CA TYR A 539 -6.02 1.78 24.71
C TYR A 539 -6.93 1.89 23.48
N ARG A 540 -8.24 2.14 23.67
CA ARG A 540 -9.21 2.20 22.55
C ARG A 540 -8.85 3.18 21.43
N SER A 541 -8.15 4.27 21.74
CA SER A 541 -7.72 5.28 20.77
C SER A 541 -6.33 5.02 20.18
N LEU A 542 -5.67 3.92 20.55
CA LEU A 542 -4.34 3.57 20.05
C LEU A 542 -4.42 3.20 18.57
N ILE A 543 -3.83 4.03 17.72
CA ILE A 543 -3.74 3.81 16.28
C ILE A 543 -2.35 3.28 15.96
N VAL A 544 -2.27 2.29 15.08
CA VAL A 544 -1.02 1.73 14.55
C VAL A 544 -1.04 1.67 13.04
N ARG A 545 0.15 1.65 12.41
CA ARG A 545 0.30 1.39 10.98
C ARG A 545 0.25 -0.11 10.71
N VAL A 546 -0.61 -0.52 9.78
CA VAL A 546 -0.76 -1.93 9.36
C VAL A 546 0.12 -2.18 8.12
N ALA A 547 -0.41 -1.97 6.92
CA ALA A 547 0.34 -2.04 5.67
C ALA A 547 -0.37 -1.17 4.62
N GLY A 548 0.01 0.11 4.53
CA GLY A 548 -0.54 1.06 3.56
C GLY A 548 -1.70 1.89 4.12
N TYR A 549 -2.14 1.56 5.34
CA TYR A 549 -3.16 2.26 6.09
C TYR A 549 -2.90 2.14 7.60
N SER A 550 -3.57 2.99 8.38
CA SER A 550 -3.57 2.93 9.84
C SER A 550 -4.93 2.45 10.34
N ASP A 551 -4.96 1.80 11.51
CA ASP A 551 -6.21 1.35 12.14
C ASP A 551 -6.10 1.39 13.67
N TYR A 552 -7.22 1.28 14.36
CA TYR A 552 -7.24 1.11 15.81
C TYR A 552 -6.69 -0.27 16.19
N PHE A 553 -5.64 -0.30 17.00
CA PHE A 553 -4.98 -1.54 17.41
C PHE A 553 -5.95 -2.54 18.05
N CYS A 554 -6.88 -2.05 18.86
CA CYS A 554 -7.89 -2.87 19.54
C CYS A 554 -8.94 -3.50 18.60
N ASP A 555 -9.11 -2.96 17.39
CA ASP A 555 -10.03 -3.51 16.39
C ASP A 555 -9.37 -4.57 15.50
N LEU A 556 -8.04 -4.71 15.59
CA LEU A 556 -7.28 -5.71 14.85
C LEU A 556 -7.43 -7.11 15.46
N SER A 557 -7.41 -8.13 14.59
CA SER A 557 -7.31 -9.51 15.05
C SER A 557 -6.02 -9.76 15.84
N LYS A 558 -6.05 -10.68 16.82
CA LYS A 558 -4.88 -11.05 17.62
C LYS A 558 -3.66 -11.42 16.78
N ALA A 559 -3.86 -12.17 15.68
CA ALA A 559 -2.80 -12.57 14.77
C ALA A 559 -2.11 -11.37 14.10
N LEU A 560 -2.89 -10.35 13.72
CA LEU A 560 -2.35 -9.13 13.12
C LEU A 560 -1.66 -8.24 14.17
N GLN A 561 -2.21 -8.15 15.38
CA GLN A 561 -1.54 -7.46 16.49
C GLN A 561 -0.17 -8.08 16.79
N ASP A 562 -0.11 -9.41 16.86
CA ASP A 562 1.13 -10.16 17.11
C ASP A 562 2.16 -9.97 16.01
N GLU A 563 1.72 -9.92 14.75
CA GLU A 563 2.58 -9.61 13.61
C GLU A 563 3.22 -8.22 13.76
N ILE A 564 2.42 -7.18 14.05
CA ILE A 564 2.91 -5.80 14.24
C ILE A 564 3.89 -5.71 15.42
N ILE A 565 3.60 -6.44 16.51
CA ILE A 565 4.50 -6.55 17.67
C ILE A 565 5.83 -7.19 17.27
N ALA A 566 5.79 -8.23 16.44
CA ALA A 566 6.97 -8.99 16.01
C ALA A 566 7.88 -8.23 15.03
N ARG A 567 7.37 -7.22 14.30
CA ARG A 567 8.20 -6.37 13.42
C ARG A 567 9.41 -5.81 14.17
N THR A 568 10.54 -5.69 13.48
CA THR A 568 11.78 -5.20 14.07
C THR A 568 11.62 -3.78 14.59
N GLU A 569 12.02 -3.57 15.83
CA GLU A 569 12.00 -2.27 16.49
C GLU A 569 13.42 -1.67 16.44
N HIS A 570 13.67 -0.75 15.51
CA HIS A 570 14.99 -0.14 15.40
C HIS A 570 15.21 0.90 16.49
N LYS A 571 16.37 0.78 17.15
CA LYS A 571 16.80 1.63 18.27
C LYS A 571 17.85 2.66 17.88
N ALA A 572 18.35 2.58 16.65
CA ALA A 572 19.34 3.48 16.05
C ALA A 572 19.13 3.52 14.53
N PHE A 573 19.67 4.55 13.88
CA PHE A 573 19.60 4.75 12.42
C PHE A 573 20.69 4.04 11.62
N SER A 574 21.67 3.41 12.30
CA SER A 574 22.97 2.92 11.77
C SER A 574 23.00 2.56 10.30
#